data_AF-A0A948SG42-F1
#
_entry.id   AF-A0A948SG42-F1
#
_cell.length_a   1.000
_cell.length_b   1.000
_cell.length_c   1.000
_cell.angle_alpha   90.00
_cell.angle_beta   90.00
_cell.angle_gamma   90.00
#
_symmetry.space_group_name_H-M   'P 1'
#
loop_
_entity.id
_entity.type
_entity.pdbx_description
1 polymer ?
#
loop_
_entity_poly.entity_id
_entity_poly.type
_entity_poly.pdbx_seq_one_letter_code
_entity_poly.pdbx_strand_id
1 'polypeptide(L)'
;MSPHRVFILLVAIALGTGCGSSAWQRDSTARSVGCTPNEVKVTSKDSGAFDNIQSWYASCRGKQYRCVFVPGDQGGCYPATQSSG
;
A
#
# COMPACT_ATOMS: atom_id res chain seq x y z
N MET A 1 -34.65 -7.62 10.26
CA MET A 1 -33.23 -7.30 10.48
C MET A 1 -32.94 -6.01 9.71
N SER A 2 -32.58 -4.93 10.41
CA SER A 2 -32.65 -3.56 9.88
C SER A 2 -31.47 -3.24 8.94
N PRO A 3 -31.70 -2.71 7.71
CA PRO A 3 -30.67 -2.51 6.68
C PRO A 3 -29.64 -1.41 7.01
N HIS A 4 -29.88 -0.62 8.06
CA HIS A 4 -29.02 0.50 8.46
C HIS A 4 -27.67 0.08 9.05
N ARG A 5 -27.53 -1.17 9.50
CA ARG A 5 -26.28 -1.65 10.12
C ARG A 5 -25.18 -1.99 9.11
N VAL A 6 -25.56 -2.30 7.87
CA VAL A 6 -24.59 -2.70 6.81
C VAL A 6 -23.94 -1.47 6.17
N PHE A 7 -24.67 -0.36 6.06
CA PHE A 7 -24.17 0.85 5.39
C PHE A 7 -23.08 1.59 6.20
N ILE A 8 -23.12 1.50 7.54
CA ILE A 8 -22.14 2.15 8.42
C ILE A 8 -20.76 1.48 8.32
N LEU A 9 -20.70 0.20 7.94
CA LEU A 9 -19.44 -0.54 7.78
C LEU A 9 -18.68 -0.22 6.48
N LEU A 10 -19.36 0.27 5.45
CA LEU A 10 -18.74 0.57 4.15
C LEU A 10 -18.04 1.93 4.11
N VAL A 11 -18.48 2.89 4.94
CA VAL A 11 -17.90 4.25 4.98
C VAL A 11 -16.60 4.31 5.80
N ALA A 12 -16.38 3.37 6.72
CA ALA A 12 -15.19 3.34 7.58
C ALA A 12 -13.88 2.99 6.82
N ILE A 13 -13.96 2.48 5.58
CA ILE A 13 -12.76 2.06 4.81
C ILE A 13 -12.18 3.24 3.98
N ALA A 14 -12.91 4.35 3.86
CA ALA A 14 -12.53 5.47 3.00
C ALA A 14 -11.65 6.55 3.69
N LEU A 15 -11.56 6.56 5.02
CA LEU A 15 -10.87 7.63 5.77
C LEU A 15 -9.44 7.28 6.21
N GLY A 16 -8.82 6.30 5.54
CA GLY A 16 -7.38 6.06 5.64
C GLY A 16 -6.63 6.90 4.62
N THR A 17 -6.76 8.23 4.64
CA THR A 17 -5.78 9.09 3.99
C THR A 17 -4.44 8.80 4.65
N GLY A 18 -3.56 8.08 3.93
CA GLY A 18 -2.22 7.73 4.38
C GLY A 18 -1.43 8.99 4.72
N CYS A 19 -1.51 9.42 5.98
CA CYS A 19 -0.86 10.63 6.50
C CYS A 19 0.67 10.45 6.68
N GLY A 20 1.23 9.32 6.22
CA GLY A 20 2.66 9.02 6.28
C GLY A 20 3.27 8.56 4.96
N SER A 21 2.48 8.53 3.88
CA SER A 21 2.86 7.95 2.59
C SER A 21 3.28 9.04 1.61
N SER A 22 4.48 8.96 1.05
CA SER A 22 4.92 9.93 0.06
C SER A 22 4.16 9.72 -1.26
N ALA A 23 3.86 10.80 -2.00
CA ALA A 23 3.15 10.71 -3.28
C ALA A 23 3.84 9.77 -4.29
N TRP A 24 5.18 9.76 -4.28
CA TRP A 24 5.99 8.89 -5.12
C TRP A 24 5.80 7.39 -4.81
N GLN A 25 5.62 7.02 -3.54
CA GLN A 25 5.43 5.62 -3.14
C GLN A 25 4.11 5.09 -3.69
N ARG A 26 3.06 5.91 -3.64
CA ARG A 26 1.75 5.54 -4.19
C ARG A 26 1.81 5.38 -5.70
N ASP A 27 2.48 6.29 -6.40
CA ASP A 27 2.63 6.25 -7.85
C ASP A 27 3.47 5.04 -8.30
N SER A 28 4.59 4.79 -7.63
CA SER A 28 5.44 3.62 -7.88
C SER A 28 4.67 2.31 -7.68
N THR A 29 3.94 2.17 -6.57
CA THR A 29 3.09 1.00 -6.33
C THR A 29 2.02 0.87 -7.40
N ALA A 30 1.29 1.95 -7.70
CA ALA A 30 0.23 1.99 -8.69
C ALA A 30 0.70 1.44 -10.06
N ARG A 31 1.85 1.93 -10.54
CA ARG A 31 2.47 1.46 -11.79
C ARG A 31 2.88 -0.01 -11.74
N SER A 32 3.43 -0.46 -10.61
CA SER A 32 3.92 -1.84 -10.48
C SER A 32 2.80 -2.88 -10.37
N VAL A 33 1.64 -2.54 -9.82
CA VAL A 33 0.56 -3.51 -9.51
C VAL A 33 -0.73 -3.30 -10.31
N GLY A 34 -0.77 -2.29 -11.18
CA GLY A 34 -1.93 -2.01 -12.03
C GLY A 34 -3.10 -1.34 -11.29
N CYS A 35 -2.78 -0.46 -10.34
CA CYS A 35 -3.76 0.32 -9.57
C CYS A 35 -3.65 1.82 -9.89
N THR A 36 -4.65 2.61 -9.51
CA THR A 36 -4.50 4.07 -9.47
C THR A 36 -3.82 4.50 -8.16
N PRO A 37 -3.10 5.63 -8.13
CA PRO A 37 -2.47 6.13 -6.89
C PRO A 37 -3.45 6.40 -5.74
N ASN A 38 -4.75 6.54 -6.03
CA ASN A 38 -5.80 6.75 -5.03
C ASN A 38 -6.31 5.44 -4.41
N GLU A 39 -6.13 4.32 -5.12
CA GLU A 39 -6.45 2.97 -4.61
C GLU A 39 -5.32 2.40 -3.75
N VAL A 40 -4.13 3.02 -3.77
CA VAL A 40 -2.95 2.60 -3.02
C VAL A 40 -2.95 3.20 -1.63
N LYS A 41 -2.81 2.34 -0.62
CA LYS A 41 -2.59 2.71 0.77
C LYS A 41 -1.23 2.17 1.23
N VAL A 42 -0.26 3.05 1.47
CA VAL A 42 1.04 2.62 2.05
C VAL A 42 0.84 2.45 3.56
N THR A 43 1.06 1.24 4.06
CA THR A 43 0.74 0.83 5.42
C THR A 43 1.94 0.88 6.36
N SER A 44 3.16 0.70 5.86
CA SER A 44 4.40 0.84 6.64
C SER A 44 5.57 1.20 5.74
N LYS A 45 6.53 1.97 6.26
CA LYS A 45 7.86 2.12 5.65
C LYS A 45 8.78 1.05 6.24
N ASP A 46 9.37 0.26 5.37
CA ASP A 46 10.40 -0.72 5.72
C ASP A 46 11.69 -0.06 5.22
N SER A 47 12.36 0.75 6.05
CA SER A 47 13.66 1.31 5.66
C SER A 47 14.58 0.14 5.32
N GLY A 48 15.05 0.07 4.07
CA GLY A 48 15.80 -1.08 3.58
C GLY A 48 17.11 -1.26 4.34
N ALA A 49 17.73 -2.43 4.17
CA ALA A 49 18.98 -2.79 4.86
C ALA A 49 20.19 -1.90 4.49
N PHE A 50 20.05 -0.99 3.52
CA PHE A 50 21.10 -0.12 3.00
C PHE A 50 20.54 1.28 2.72
N ASP A 51 21.33 2.34 2.93
CA ASP A 51 20.90 3.76 2.86
C ASP A 51 20.17 4.17 1.57
N ASN A 52 20.40 3.43 0.48
CA ASN A 52 19.85 3.75 -0.84
C ASN A 52 18.69 2.84 -1.27
N ILE A 53 18.35 1.80 -0.49
CA ILE A 53 17.24 0.89 -0.79
C ILE A 53 16.06 1.26 0.11
N GLN A 54 14.92 1.57 -0.49
CA GLN A 54 13.71 1.85 0.26
C GLN A 54 12.70 0.74 0.05
N SER A 55 12.19 0.15 1.12
CA SER A 55 11.03 -0.73 1.06
C SER A 55 9.83 -0.12 1.77
N TRP A 56 8.64 -0.53 1.36
CA TRP A 56 7.40 -0.18 2.04
C TRP A 56 6.35 -1.25 1.79
N TYR A 57 5.41 -1.36 2.71
CA TYR A 57 4.22 -2.15 2.51
C TYR A 57 3.11 -1.25 2.00
N ALA A 58 2.39 -1.74 1.00
CA ALA A 58 1.23 -1.07 0.44
C ALA A 58 0.10 -2.06 0.24
N SER A 59 -1.12 -1.56 0.22
CA SER A 59 -2.29 -2.33 -0.18
C SER A 59 -3.00 -1.65 -1.34
N CYS A 60 -3.52 -2.47 -2.25
CA CYS A 60 -4.43 -2.03 -3.30
C CYS A 60 -5.56 -3.06 -3.47
N ARG A 61 -6.81 -2.59 -3.54
CA ARG A 61 -8.00 -3.43 -3.76
C ARG A 61 -8.07 -4.65 -2.80
N GLY A 62 -7.67 -4.46 -1.55
CA GLY A 62 -7.66 -5.51 -0.53
C GLY A 62 -6.48 -6.50 -0.60
N LYS A 63 -5.57 -6.36 -1.56
CA LYS A 63 -4.33 -7.14 -1.66
C LYS A 63 -3.17 -6.37 -1.03
N GLN A 64 -2.29 -7.08 -0.35
CA GLN A 64 -1.06 -6.50 0.21
C GLN A 64 0.15 -6.78 -0.66
N TYR A 65 1.05 -5.81 -0.66
CA TYR A 65 2.27 -5.79 -1.44
C TYR A 65 3.42 -5.30 -0.61
N ARG A 66 4.59 -5.93 -0.78
CA ARG A 66 5.87 -5.38 -0.37
C ARG A 66 6.52 -4.76 -1.59
N CYS A 67 6.77 -3.46 -1.52
CA CYS A 67 7.44 -2.70 -2.54
C CYS A 67 8.89 -2.45 -2.15
N VAL A 68 9.79 -2.55 -3.12
CA VAL A 68 11.21 -2.27 -2.97
C VAL A 68 11.61 -1.32 -4.09
N PHE A 69 12.31 -0.26 -3.73
CA PHE A 69 12.96 0.65 -4.65
C PHE A 69 14.47 0.46 -4.52
N VAL A 70 15.09 0.07 -5.63
CA VAL A 70 16.54 0.01 -5.81
C VAL A 70 16.91 1.06 -6.86
N PRO A 71 17.80 2.02 -6.56
CA PRO A 71 18.28 2.97 -7.56
C PRO A 71 18.94 2.23 -8.72
N GLY A 72 18.55 2.55 -9.96
CA GLY A 72 19.04 1.84 -11.15
C GLY A 72 18.15 0.70 -11.67
N ASP A 73 16.83 0.79 -11.45
CA ASP A 73 15.77 0.07 -12.20
C ASP A 73 15.38 -1.36 -11.75
N GLN A 74 15.88 -1.89 -10.63
CA GLN A 74 15.50 -3.24 -10.17
C GLN A 74 14.41 -3.29 -9.08
N GLY A 75 13.76 -2.15 -8.79
CA GLY A 75 12.68 -2.08 -7.81
C GLY A 75 11.32 -2.54 -8.37
N GLY A 76 10.47 -3.09 -7.49
CA GLY A 76 9.11 -3.54 -7.84
C GLY A 76 8.26 -3.82 -6.61
N CYS A 77 6.95 -4.00 -6.82
CA CYS A 77 6.00 -4.41 -5.79
C CYS A 77 5.54 -5.85 -6.00
N TYR A 78 5.65 -6.64 -4.94
CA TYR A 78 5.37 -8.08 -4.95
C TYR A 78 4.29 -8.42 -3.94
N PRO A 79 3.39 -9.39 -4.21
CA PRO A 79 2.40 -9.82 -3.24
C PRO A 79 3.06 -10.20 -1.90
N ALA A 80 2.59 -9.58 -0.82
CA ALA A 80 3.02 -9.92 0.53
C ALA A 80 1.89 -10.70 1.20
N THR A 81 2.16 -11.95 1.59
CA THR A 81 1.33 -12.59 2.61
C THR A 81 1.56 -11.81 3.90
N GLN A 82 0.51 -11.23 4.48
CA GLN A 82 0.56 -10.82 5.87
C GLN A 82 0.89 -12.06 6.68
N SER A 83 2.13 -12.17 7.15
CA SER A 83 2.45 -13.12 8.20
C SER A 83 1.80 -12.55 9.44
N SER A 84 0.55 -12.95 9.68
CA SER A 84 -0.14 -12.77 10.95
C SER A 84 0.65 -13.58 11.99
N GLY A 85 1.66 -12.95 12.59
CA GLY A 85 2.33 -13.45 13.79
C GLY A 85 1.47 -13.19 15.01
#